data_AF-A0AAW3D3N9-F1
#
_entry.id   AF-A0AAW3D3N9-F1
#
_cell.length_a   1.000
_cell.length_b   1.000
_cell.length_c   1.000
_cell.angle_alpha   90.00
_cell.angle_beta   90.00
_cell.angle_gamma   90.00
#
_symmetry.space_group_name_H-M   'P 1'
#
loop_
_entity.id
_entity.type
_entity.pdbx_description
1 polymer ?
#
loop_
_entity_poly.entity_id
_entity_poly.type
_entity_poly.pdbx_seq_one_letter_code
_entity_poly.pdbx_strand_id
1 'polypeptide(L)'
;MFGKYKKRSHISDAKIREILKCFCLDLTATNTSKMTNVSRVTINRYFDRFRKIILLSDEKFFASAGEFELDESYFGAKRVRGKRGRGAVGKTPVFGVL
;
A
#
# COMPACT_ATOMS: atom_id res chain seq x y z
N MET A 1 22.30 4.38 -5.91
CA MET A 1 21.78 5.73 -5.60
C MET A 1 21.02 6.23 -6.82
N PHE A 2 19.69 6.33 -6.72
CA PHE A 2 18.79 6.46 -7.87
C PHE A 2 19.10 7.70 -8.74
N GLY A 3 19.40 7.44 -10.01
CA GLY A 3 19.72 8.46 -11.00
C GLY A 3 18.59 9.46 -11.21
N LYS A 4 18.99 10.73 -11.39
CA LYS A 4 18.23 11.90 -11.81
C LYS A 4 16.75 11.62 -12.02
N TYR A 5 15.95 11.97 -11.01
CA TYR A 5 14.50 11.83 -11.01
C TYR A 5 13.90 12.59 -12.21
N LYS A 6 13.77 11.86 -13.33
CA LYS A 6 13.26 12.30 -14.63
C LYS A 6 14.25 13.14 -15.46
N LYS A 7 14.59 12.65 -16.66
CA LYS A 7 15.23 13.44 -17.72
C LYS A 7 14.28 14.62 -18.06
N ARG A 8 14.75 15.87 -17.91
CA ARG A 8 13.99 17.13 -18.15
C ARG A 8 12.93 17.51 -17.11
N SER A 9 13.09 17.16 -15.82
CA SER A 9 12.29 17.80 -14.76
C SER A 9 12.85 19.19 -14.45
N HIS A 10 11.96 20.19 -14.32
CA HIS A 10 12.31 21.53 -13.82
C HIS A 10 12.39 21.59 -12.29
N ILE A 11 12.39 20.44 -11.61
CA ILE A 11 12.42 20.33 -10.16
C ILE A 11 13.80 19.80 -9.77
N SER A 12 14.45 20.48 -8.82
CA SER A 12 15.78 20.10 -8.34
C SER A 12 15.72 18.85 -7.46
N ASP A 13 16.80 18.09 -7.40
CA ASP A 13 16.89 16.88 -6.56
C ASP A 13 16.68 17.20 -5.07
N ALA A 14 17.10 18.39 -4.61
CA ALA A 14 16.85 18.85 -3.25
C ALA A 14 15.35 18.98 -2.96
N LYS A 15 14.59 19.53 -3.90
CA LYS A 15 13.14 19.68 -3.80
C LYS A 15 12.44 18.32 -3.84
N ILE A 16 12.95 17.35 -4.61
CA ILE A 16 12.42 15.98 -4.63
C ILE A 16 12.63 15.29 -3.29
N ARG A 17 13.80 15.47 -2.66
CA ARG A 17 14.06 14.95 -1.31
C ARG A 17 13.12 15.56 -0.27
N GLU A 18 12.81 16.85 -0.40
CA GLU A 18 11.82 17.51 0.45
C GLU A 18 10.42 16.90 0.28
N ILE A 19 9.97 16.68 -0.97
CA ILE A 19 8.69 16.02 -1.28
C ILE A 19 8.68 14.59 -0.73
N LEU A 20 9.78 13.85 -0.86
CA LEU A 20 9.91 12.49 -0.30
C LEU A 20 9.81 12.50 1.23
N LYS A 21 10.44 13.48 1.90
CA LYS A 21 10.32 13.63 3.35
C LYS A 21 8.87 13.90 3.76
N CYS A 22 8.15 14.76 3.04
CA CYS A 22 6.73 14.99 3.28
C CYS A 22 5.88 13.73 3.06
N PHE A 23 6.20 12.94 2.04
CA PHE A 23 5.54 11.66 1.79
C PHE A 23 5.75 10.67 2.95
N CYS A 24 6.99 10.53 3.45
CA CYS A 24 7.28 9.67 4.59
C CYS A 24 6.65 10.12 5.91
N LEU A 25 6.26 11.40 6.03
CA LEU A 25 5.54 11.96 7.16
C LEU A 25 4.00 11.90 6.98
N ASP A 26 3.52 11.16 5.98
CA ASP A 26 2.10 11.04 5.62
C ASP A 26 1.37 12.38 5.42
N LEU A 27 2.09 13.41 4.97
CA LEU A 27 1.47 14.68 4.66
C LEU A 27 0.61 14.58 3.41
N THR A 28 -0.55 15.25 3.43
CA THR A 28 -1.41 15.34 2.24
C THR A 28 -0.70 16.06 1.09
N ALA A 29 -1.10 15.77 -0.15
CA ALA A 29 -0.55 16.45 -1.32
C ALA A 29 -0.80 17.97 -1.29
N THR A 30 -1.92 18.40 -0.69
CA THR A 30 -2.25 19.81 -0.50
C THR A 30 -1.27 20.49 0.48
N ASN A 31 -0.99 19.87 1.62
CA ASN A 31 -0.04 20.41 2.60
C ASN A 31 1.39 20.42 2.03
N THR A 32 1.80 19.34 1.39
CA THR A 32 3.10 19.22 0.74
C THR A 32 3.28 20.26 -0.37
N SER A 33 2.23 20.53 -1.14
CA SER A 33 2.23 21.57 -2.18
C SER A 33 2.51 22.95 -1.59
N LYS A 34 1.86 23.30 -0.47
CA LYS A 34 2.09 24.55 0.26
C LYS A 34 3.51 24.64 0.82
N MET A 35 4.04 23.56 1.42
CA MET A 35 5.37 23.55 2.02
C MET A 35 6.50 23.67 0.99
N THR A 36 6.37 22.93 -0.13
CA THR A 36 7.44 22.82 -1.12
C THR A 36 7.35 23.87 -2.24
N ASN A 37 6.23 24.60 -2.31
CA ASN A 37 5.85 25.52 -3.39
C ASN A 37 5.84 24.84 -4.78
N VAL A 38 5.34 23.61 -4.82
CA VAL A 38 5.18 22.81 -6.06
C VAL A 38 3.70 22.55 -6.27
N SER A 39 3.23 22.55 -7.52
CA SER A 39 1.81 22.32 -7.80
C SER A 39 1.32 20.99 -7.24
N ARG A 40 0.14 20.98 -6.62
CA ARG A 40 -0.50 19.77 -6.07
C ARG A 40 -0.55 18.61 -7.06
N VAL A 41 -0.78 18.91 -8.34
CA VAL A 41 -0.79 17.92 -9.43
C VAL A 41 0.59 17.25 -9.57
N THR A 42 1.67 18.03 -9.51
CA THR A 42 3.03 17.49 -9.56
C THR A 42 3.34 16.65 -8.32
N ILE A 43 2.94 17.11 -7.13
CA ILE A 43 3.09 16.34 -5.89
C ILE A 43 2.39 14.98 -5.99
N ASN A 44 1.13 14.94 -6.44
CA ASN A 44 0.40 13.69 -6.65
C ASN A 44 1.17 12.74 -7.57
N ARG A 45 1.72 13.24 -8.69
CA ARG A 45 2.53 12.41 -9.60
C ARG A 45 3.77 11.83 -8.93
N TYR A 46 4.42 12.56 -8.03
CA TYR A 46 5.56 12.05 -7.26
C TYR A 46 5.12 11.03 -6.21
N PHE A 47 4.04 11.30 -5.47
CA PHE A 47 3.49 10.37 -4.48
C PHE A 47 3.09 9.05 -5.12
N ASP A 48 2.39 9.09 -6.25
CA ASP A 48 2.02 7.88 -6.99
C ASP A 48 3.25 7.10 -7.46
N ARG A 49 4.32 7.80 -7.84
CA ARG A 49 5.58 7.16 -8.21
C ARG A 49 6.25 6.49 -7.01
N PHE A 50 6.26 7.13 -5.85
CA PHE A 50 6.80 6.54 -4.62
C PHE A 50 6.01 5.29 -4.23
N ARG A 51 4.68 5.34 -4.25
CA ARG A 51 3.82 4.18 -3.99
C ARG A 51 4.10 3.02 -4.96
N LYS A 52 4.26 3.31 -6.25
CA LYS A 52 4.63 2.28 -7.24
C LYS A 52 5.98 1.65 -6.97
N ILE A 53 6.97 2.44 -6.53
CA ILE A 53 8.30 1.91 -6.17
C ILE A 53 8.18 1.00 -4.95
N ILE A 54 7.39 1.38 -3.94
CA ILE A 54 7.15 0.55 -2.75
C ILE A 54 6.48 -0.76 -3.18
N LEU A 55 5.38 -0.69 -3.96
CA LEU A 55 4.68 -1.87 -4.47
C LEU A 55 5.63 -2.83 -5.23
N LEU A 56 6.46 -2.31 -6.13
CA LEU A 56 7.42 -3.14 -6.87
C LEU A 56 8.54 -3.71 -5.99
N SER A 57 8.87 -3.03 -4.90
CA SER A 57 9.82 -3.53 -3.90
C SER A 57 9.17 -4.65 -3.08
N ASP A 58 7.91 -4.48 -2.71
CA ASP A 58 7.12 -5.46 -1.99
C ASP A 58 6.88 -6.70 -2.85
N GLU A 59 6.53 -6.59 -4.13
CA GLU A 59 6.37 -7.74 -5.02
C GLU A 59 7.65 -8.57 -5.11
N LYS A 60 8.82 -7.92 -5.18
CA LYS A 60 10.12 -8.61 -5.15
C LYS A 60 10.38 -9.27 -3.80
N PHE A 61 10.00 -8.59 -2.72
CA PHE A 61 10.09 -9.14 -1.37
C PHE A 61 9.19 -10.38 -1.22
N PHE A 62 7.91 -10.29 -1.58
CA PHE A 62 6.96 -11.41 -1.58
C PHE A 62 7.42 -12.56 -2.46
N ALA A 63 7.92 -12.29 -3.67
CA ALA A 63 8.49 -13.33 -4.53
C ALA A 63 9.71 -14.04 -3.91
N SER A 64 10.38 -13.41 -2.94
CA SER A 64 11.50 -13.98 -2.19
C SER A 64 11.14 -14.50 -0.79
N ALA A 65 9.94 -14.21 -0.30
CA ALA A 65 9.55 -14.44 1.10
C ALA A 65 8.94 -15.83 1.37
N GLY A 66 8.94 -16.72 0.36
CA GLY A 66 8.39 -18.07 0.47
C GLY A 66 6.90 -18.13 0.10
N GLU A 67 6.26 -19.25 0.42
CA GLU A 67 4.83 -19.45 0.22
C GLU A 67 4.07 -18.98 1.46
N PHE A 68 3.00 -18.21 1.27
CA PHE A 68 2.09 -17.81 2.34
C PHE A 68 0.82 -18.64 2.22
N GLU A 69 0.40 -19.28 3.32
CA GLU A 69 -0.86 -20.01 3.36
C GLU A 69 -1.95 -19.09 3.90
N LEU A 70 -2.98 -18.87 3.09
CA LEU A 70 -4.16 -18.13 3.49
C LEU A 70 -5.27 -19.13 3.81
N ASP A 71 -5.50 -19.37 5.10
CA ASP A 71 -6.57 -20.26 5.55
C ASP A 71 -7.83 -19.46 5.91
N GLU A 72 -8.98 -19.92 5.42
CA GLU A 72 -10.27 -19.36 5.78
C GLU A 72 -10.95 -20.24 6.83
N SER A 73 -10.99 -19.74 8.06
CA SER A 73 -11.65 -20.38 9.19
C SER A 73 -12.99 -19.70 9.50
N TYR A 74 -14.00 -20.48 9.89
CA TYR A 74 -15.35 -19.98 10.17
C TYR A 74 -15.75 -20.21 11.63
N PHE A 75 -15.90 -19.13 12.41
CA PHE A 75 -16.18 -19.17 13.85
C PHE A 75 -17.60 -18.69 14.21
N GLY A 76 -18.00 -18.82 15.47
CA GLY A 76 -19.15 -18.09 16.04
C GLY A 76 -20.52 -18.76 15.95
N ALA A 77 -20.73 -19.77 15.08
CA ALA A 77 -22.01 -20.49 15.03
C ALA A 77 -21.91 -21.91 15.59
N LYS A 78 -22.81 -22.26 16.51
CA LYS A 78 -22.98 -23.64 17.00
C LYS A 78 -23.65 -24.48 15.90
N ARG A 79 -23.10 -25.67 15.63
CA ARG A 79 -23.68 -26.61 14.66
C ARG A 79 -25.11 -26.97 15.06
N VAL A 80 -26.05 -26.80 14.14
CA VAL A 80 -27.44 -27.28 14.28
C VAL A 80 -27.60 -28.59 13.51
N ARG A 81 -27.92 -29.68 14.21
CA ARG A 81 -28.13 -31.01 13.61
C ARG A 81 -29.43 -31.03 12.81
N GLY A 82 -29.43 -31.67 11.63
CA GLY A 82 -30.63 -31.86 10.81
C GLY A 82 -30.89 -30.80 9.73
N LYS A 83 -30.23 -29.63 9.77
CA LYS A 83 -30.26 -28.68 8.64
C LYS A 83 -29.28 -29.13 7.53
N ARG A 84 -29.79 -29.29 6.30
CA ARG A 84 -28.98 -29.65 5.12
C ARG A 84 -28.14 -28.45 4.65
N GLY A 85 -26.98 -28.71 4.06
CA GLY A 85 -26.04 -27.69 3.55
C GLY A 85 -24.70 -27.66 4.29
N ARG A 86 -23.81 -26.73 3.91
CA ARG A 86 -22.43 -26.67 4.45
C ARG A 86 -22.31 -26.15 5.88
N GLY A 87 -23.41 -25.72 6.51
CA GLY A 87 -23.40 -25.29 7.91
C GLY A 87 -22.60 -24.00 8.17
N ALA A 88 -22.54 -23.09 7.20
CA ALA A 88 -21.90 -21.77 7.33
C ALA A 88 -22.86 -20.68 7.84
N VAL A 89 -24.16 -20.99 7.97
CA VAL A 89 -25.17 -20.02 8.41
C VAL A 89 -24.84 -19.49 9.80
N GLY A 90 -24.65 -18.17 9.91
CA GLY A 90 -24.34 -17.48 11.15
C GLY A 90 -22.87 -17.57 11.59
N LYS A 91 -21.99 -18.17 10.78
CA LYS A 91 -20.55 -18.17 11.07
C LYS A 91 -19.89 -16.90 10.58
N THR A 92 -18.93 -16.39 11.35
CA THR A 92 -18.06 -15.28 10.96
C THR A 92 -16.81 -15.85 10.28
N PRO A 93 -16.54 -15.50 9.01
CA PRO A 93 -15.29 -15.87 8.37
C PRO A 93 -14.14 -15.08 9.00
N VAL A 94 -13.02 -15.77 9.21
CA VAL A 94 -11.77 -15.25 9.76
C VAL A 94 -10.64 -15.78 8.89
N PHE A 95 -9.78 -14.89 8.44
CA PHE A 95 -8.62 -15.26 7.61
C PHE A 95 -7.37 -15.32 8.49
N GLY A 96 -6.72 -16.47 8.48
CA GLY A 96 -5.35 -16.62 8.99
C GLY A 96 -4.35 -16.40 7.86
N VAL A 97 -3.20 -15.82 8.19
CA VAL A 97 -2.04 -15.78 7.30
C VAL A 97 -0.89 -16.42 8.06
N LEU A 98 -0.27 -17.45 7.47
CA LEU A 98 0.83 -18.21 8.04
C LEU A 98 2.07 -18.13 7.13
#